data_AF-A0A834TJM6-F1
#
_entry.id   AF-A0A834TJM6-F1
#
_cell.length_a   1.000
_cell.length_b   1.000
_cell.length_c   1.000
_cell.angle_alpha   90.00
_cell.angle_beta   90.00
_cell.angle_gamma   90.00
#
_symmetry.space_group_name_H-M   'P 1'
#
loop_
_entity.id
_entity.type
_entity.pdbx_description
1 polymer ?
#
loop_
_entity_poly.entity_id
_entity_poly.type
_entity_poly.pdbx_seq_one_letter_code
_entity_poly.pdbx_strand_id
1 'polypeptide(L)'
;MADPVHVCQTLSGKKKKVLVIMGSTGTGKSKLSISLASHFPSEIINSDKIQVYKGFDIVTNKVPSSERRGIPHHLLGVVDDASADFTSLDFCRHALGTLALAARNGNLPIIVGGSNNYLKTLIQDPDHEFRANYDCCFIWLDVSLPVLFNYISKRVDEMLEAGLLDEIREAFVPDADYTRGVRRAIGVLELDEYVRFERENNEASKEELLKASIRRTKENTHRLAEAQREKILKLRNELGWEINKIDATQVFEAMEKGEEHEKLWEEIVFKPSFDIVKLFLEKPYKKNYGGHENEGRRRIGSGGEKRWKRDSCYGIEIKGQFCPCHHS
;
A
#
# COMPACT_ATOMS: atom_id res chain seq x y z
N MET A 1 56.67 1.71 -19.70
CA MET A 1 55.72 0.71 -19.14
C MET A 1 54.54 1.50 -18.62
N ALA A 2 53.33 1.18 -19.05
CA ALA A 2 52.11 1.87 -18.64
C ALA A 2 51.00 0.82 -18.50
N ASP A 3 50.23 0.92 -17.43
CA ASP A 3 49.25 -0.10 -17.08
C ASP A 3 48.04 -0.13 -18.03
N PRO A 4 47.51 -1.31 -18.37
CA PRO A 4 46.25 -1.42 -19.08
C PRO A 4 45.11 -1.10 -18.12
N VAL A 5 44.53 0.09 -18.27
CA VAL A 5 43.30 0.50 -17.57
C VAL A 5 42.23 -0.57 -17.74
N HIS A 6 41.78 -1.14 -16.62
CA HIS A 6 40.65 -2.06 -16.60
C HIS A 6 39.37 -1.29 -16.95
N VAL A 7 39.02 -1.28 -18.24
CA VAL A 7 37.71 -0.85 -18.70
C VAL A 7 36.70 -1.87 -18.18
N CYS A 8 36.09 -1.57 -17.04
CA CYS A 8 34.93 -2.30 -16.55
C CYS A 8 33.80 -2.10 -17.56
N GLN A 9 33.66 -3.05 -18.49
CA GLN A 9 32.55 -3.07 -19.42
C GLN A 9 31.28 -3.36 -18.61
N THR A 10 30.52 -2.31 -18.30
CA THR A 10 29.20 -2.44 -17.69
C THR A 10 28.31 -3.27 -18.61
N LEU A 11 28.17 -4.56 -18.31
CA LEU A 11 27.26 -5.45 -19.01
C LEU A 11 25.86 -4.89 -18.86
N SER A 12 25.33 -4.33 -19.95
CA SER A 12 23.97 -3.78 -20.06
C SER A 12 22.95 -4.91 -19.90
N GLY A 13 22.67 -5.24 -18.64
CA GLY A 13 21.72 -6.27 -18.25
C GLY A 13 20.29 -5.88 -18.59
N LYS A 14 19.49 -6.86 -19.00
CA LYS A 14 18.04 -6.71 -19.13
C LYS A 14 17.46 -6.37 -17.76
N LYS A 15 16.78 -5.23 -17.64
CA LYS A 15 16.09 -4.84 -16.40
C LYS A 15 15.08 -5.90 -15.98
N LYS A 16 15.04 -6.16 -14.68
CA LYS A 16 14.12 -7.13 -14.06
C LYS A 16 12.70 -6.55 -14.06
N LYS A 17 11.69 -7.38 -14.31
CA LYS A 17 10.29 -6.96 -14.37
C LYS A 17 9.68 -6.98 -12.95
N VAL A 18 8.93 -5.95 -12.60
CA VAL A 18 8.18 -5.83 -11.34
C VAL A 18 6.76 -5.38 -11.67
N LEU A 19 5.76 -6.01 -11.07
CA LEU A 19 4.38 -5.54 -11.10
C LEU A 19 4.07 -4.79 -9.80
N VAL A 20 3.34 -3.68 -9.89
CA VAL A 20 2.89 -2.89 -8.75
C VAL A 20 1.38 -2.70 -8.85
N ILE A 21 0.63 -3.19 -7.86
CA ILE A 21 -0.83 -3.07 -7.77
C ILE A 21 -1.17 -2.10 -6.64
N MET A 22 -1.71 -0.94 -7.02
CA MET A 22 -2.04 0.17 -6.14
C MET A 22 -3.53 0.54 -6.20
N GLY A 23 -3.99 1.32 -5.24
CA GLY A 23 -5.41 1.64 -5.07
C GLY A 23 -5.78 1.81 -3.60
N SER A 24 -6.91 2.45 -3.33
CA SER A 24 -7.39 2.70 -1.97
C SER A 24 -7.77 1.42 -1.22
N THR A 25 -7.90 1.48 0.10
CA THR A 25 -8.44 0.39 0.92
C THR A 25 -9.81 -0.04 0.38
N GLY A 26 -10.10 -1.35 0.43
CA GLY A 26 -11.33 -1.93 -0.13
C GLY A 26 -11.34 -2.21 -1.64
N THR A 27 -10.48 -1.61 -2.48
CA THR A 27 -10.58 -1.74 -3.96
C THR A 27 -10.18 -3.12 -4.57
N GLY A 28 -10.15 -4.20 -3.77
CA GLY A 28 -9.92 -5.56 -4.28
C GLY A 28 -8.48 -5.91 -4.69
N LYS A 29 -7.48 -5.09 -4.34
CA LYS A 29 -6.06 -5.28 -4.71
C LYS A 29 -5.53 -6.71 -4.45
N SER A 30 -5.82 -7.29 -3.29
CA SER A 30 -5.36 -8.63 -2.92
C SER A 30 -5.99 -9.72 -3.78
N LYS A 31 -7.30 -9.59 -4.10
CA LYS A 31 -8.00 -10.49 -5.04
C LYS A 31 -7.34 -10.46 -6.40
N LEU A 32 -7.06 -9.26 -6.95
CA LEU A 32 -6.38 -9.13 -8.23
C LEU A 32 -4.95 -9.72 -8.20
N SER A 33 -4.15 -9.43 -7.16
CA SER A 33 -2.78 -9.93 -7.09
C SER A 33 -2.71 -11.45 -7.05
N ILE A 34 -3.63 -12.09 -6.32
CA ILE A 34 -3.73 -13.55 -6.21
C ILE A 34 -4.21 -14.16 -7.53
N SER A 35 -5.19 -13.55 -8.20
CA SER A 35 -5.62 -14.00 -9.53
C SER A 35 -4.49 -13.91 -10.57
N LEU A 36 -3.72 -12.81 -10.59
CA LEU A 36 -2.58 -12.66 -11.51
C LEU A 36 -1.44 -13.64 -11.16
N ALA A 37 -1.09 -13.78 -9.89
CA ALA A 37 -0.08 -14.76 -9.44
C ALA A 37 -0.50 -16.23 -9.63
N SER A 38 -1.79 -16.51 -9.86
CA SER A 38 -2.26 -17.83 -10.27
C SER A 38 -1.97 -18.14 -11.75
N HIS A 39 -1.66 -17.13 -12.57
CA HIS A 39 -1.43 -17.25 -14.02
C HIS A 39 0.01 -16.94 -14.46
N PHE A 40 0.76 -16.19 -13.65
CA PHE A 40 2.18 -15.92 -13.85
C PHE A 40 2.97 -16.47 -12.65
N PRO A 41 4.07 -17.22 -12.81
CA PRO A 41 4.94 -17.62 -11.69
C PRO A 41 5.39 -16.37 -10.93
N SER A 42 4.89 -16.19 -9.70
CA SER A 42 4.95 -14.90 -9.00
C SER A 42 5.08 -15.03 -7.48
N GLU A 43 5.60 -13.98 -6.86
CA GLU A 43 5.66 -13.82 -5.40
C GLU A 43 5.09 -12.44 -5.03
N ILE A 44 4.22 -12.38 -4.00
CA ILE A 44 3.55 -11.14 -3.58
C ILE A 44 4.35 -10.46 -2.46
N ILE A 45 4.54 -9.15 -2.57
CA ILE A 45 5.23 -8.32 -1.58
C ILE A 45 4.21 -7.31 -1.04
N ASN A 46 3.82 -7.44 0.22
CA ASN A 46 2.93 -6.48 0.87
C ASN A 46 3.63 -5.11 0.99
N SER A 47 2.94 -4.05 0.57
CA SER A 47 3.32 -2.64 0.76
C SER A 47 2.24 -1.84 1.51
N ASP A 48 1.42 -2.50 2.33
CA ASP A 48 0.65 -1.84 3.37
C ASP A 48 1.41 -1.84 4.71
N LYS A 49 1.71 -0.64 5.22
CA LYS A 49 2.47 -0.39 6.45
C LYS A 49 1.85 -0.96 7.73
N ILE A 50 0.58 -1.31 7.70
CA ILE A 50 -0.17 -1.83 8.85
C ILE A 50 -0.29 -3.36 8.76
N GLN A 51 -0.31 -3.94 7.55
CA GLN A 51 -0.35 -5.40 7.38
C GLN A 51 1.00 -6.10 7.64
N VAL A 52 2.07 -5.35 7.90
CA VAL A 52 3.39 -5.91 8.27
C VAL A 52 3.42 -6.52 9.67
N TYR A 53 2.52 -6.13 10.58
CA TYR A 53 2.50 -6.62 11.96
C TYR A 53 1.75 -7.94 12.08
N LYS A 54 2.25 -8.83 12.95
CA LYS A 54 1.68 -10.15 13.24
C LYS A 54 0.49 -10.05 14.20
N GLY A 55 -0.50 -10.94 14.05
CA GLY A 55 -1.81 -10.75 14.68
C GLY A 55 -2.52 -9.52 14.10
N PHE A 56 -3.62 -9.07 14.70
CA PHE A 56 -4.42 -7.96 14.17
C PHE A 56 -4.94 -8.24 12.73
N ASP A 57 -5.23 -9.50 12.42
CA ASP A 57 -5.52 -9.94 11.05
C ASP A 57 -6.86 -9.38 10.55
N ILE A 58 -7.84 -9.21 11.44
CA ILE A 58 -9.16 -8.63 11.11
C ILE A 58 -9.04 -7.12 10.93
N VAL A 59 -8.57 -6.37 11.94
CA VAL A 59 -8.49 -4.89 11.89
C VAL A 59 -7.58 -4.38 10.78
N THR A 60 -6.52 -5.14 10.46
CA THR A 60 -5.62 -4.79 9.35
C THR A 60 -6.06 -5.36 8.01
N ASN A 61 -7.15 -6.14 7.97
CA ASN A 61 -7.75 -6.75 6.77
C ASN A 61 -6.71 -7.56 5.98
N LYS A 62 -5.94 -8.43 6.63
CA LYS A 62 -5.00 -9.31 5.92
C LYS A 62 -5.77 -10.37 5.14
N VAL A 63 -5.26 -10.74 3.97
CA VAL A 63 -5.80 -11.90 3.24
C VAL A 63 -5.52 -13.18 4.04
N PRO A 64 -6.54 -13.98 4.40
CA PRO A 64 -6.34 -15.19 5.19
C PRO A 64 -5.56 -16.24 4.38
N SER A 65 -4.82 -17.11 5.06
CA SER A 65 -3.92 -18.08 4.38
C SER A 65 -4.65 -19.04 3.43
N SER A 66 -5.92 -19.33 3.69
CA SER A 66 -6.83 -20.10 2.82
C SER A 66 -7.03 -19.45 1.44
N GLU A 67 -7.14 -18.12 1.39
CA GLU A 67 -7.37 -17.37 0.15
C GLU A 67 -6.08 -17.12 -0.65
N ARG A 68 -4.90 -17.29 -0.03
CA ARG A 68 -3.60 -17.05 -0.68
C ARG A 68 -3.24 -18.08 -1.76
N ARG A 69 -3.99 -19.18 -1.90
CA ARG A 69 -3.80 -20.25 -2.91
C ARG A 69 -2.35 -20.80 -2.99
N GLY A 70 -1.63 -20.82 -1.87
CA GLY A 70 -0.23 -21.25 -1.80
C GLY A 70 0.79 -20.27 -2.39
N ILE A 71 0.38 -19.10 -2.88
CA ILE A 71 1.28 -18.08 -3.43
C ILE A 71 2.13 -17.48 -2.29
N PRO A 72 3.47 -17.40 -2.42
CA PRO A 72 4.33 -16.77 -1.42
C PRO A 72 3.94 -15.31 -1.18
N HIS A 73 3.76 -14.94 0.09
CA HIS A 73 3.49 -13.57 0.53
C HIS A 73 4.62 -13.11 1.46
N HIS A 74 5.28 -12.02 1.08
CA HIS A 74 6.36 -11.37 1.82
C HIS A 74 5.85 -10.10 2.50
N LEU A 75 6.47 -9.72 3.62
CA LEU A 75 6.14 -8.52 4.41
C LEU A 75 4.69 -8.48 4.93
N LEU A 76 4.04 -9.64 5.07
CA LEU A 76 2.68 -9.80 5.59
C LEU A 76 2.76 -10.53 6.94
N GLY A 77 2.53 -9.83 8.05
CA GLY A 77 2.62 -10.40 9.41
C GLY A 77 4.04 -10.80 9.86
N VAL A 78 5.06 -10.01 9.51
CA VAL A 78 6.49 -10.28 9.76
C VAL A 78 7.09 -9.51 10.96
N VAL A 79 6.38 -8.52 11.51
CA VAL A 79 6.83 -7.75 12.68
C VAL A 79 6.08 -8.24 13.91
N ASP A 80 6.80 -8.85 14.87
CA ASP A 80 6.23 -9.33 16.13
C ASP A 80 5.94 -8.20 17.14
N ASP A 81 6.77 -7.15 17.19
CA ASP A 81 6.58 -6.02 18.10
C ASP A 81 5.51 -5.04 17.58
N ALA A 82 4.32 -5.13 18.18
CA ALA A 82 3.17 -4.26 17.91
C ALA A 82 3.41 -2.76 18.18
N SER A 83 4.46 -2.40 18.93
CA SER A 83 4.83 -1.03 19.28
C SER A 83 6.03 -0.48 18.48
N ALA A 84 6.81 -1.35 17.83
CA ALA A 84 7.92 -0.95 16.97
C ALA A 84 7.42 -0.32 15.66
N ASP A 85 8.16 0.64 15.10
CA ASP A 85 7.80 1.29 13.84
C ASP A 85 8.49 0.64 12.64
N PHE A 86 7.71 0.08 11.71
CA PHE A 86 8.23 -0.35 10.41
C PHE A 86 8.33 0.85 9.45
N THR A 87 9.54 1.34 9.20
CA THR A 87 9.76 2.57 8.41
C THR A 87 9.76 2.31 6.90
N SER A 88 9.71 3.38 6.09
CA SER A 88 9.92 3.25 4.64
C SER A 88 11.29 2.68 4.29
N LEU A 89 12.33 2.92 5.10
CA LEU A 89 13.67 2.38 4.85
C LEU A 89 13.75 0.89 5.15
N ASP A 90 13.03 0.42 6.18
CA ASP A 90 12.92 -1.01 6.48
C ASP A 90 12.16 -1.72 5.35
N PHE A 91 11.02 -1.17 4.92
CA PHE A 91 10.32 -1.65 3.73
C PHE A 91 11.25 -1.74 2.52
N CYS A 92 12.02 -0.69 2.21
CA CYS A 92 12.92 -0.72 1.05
C CYS A 92 14.01 -1.79 1.18
N ARG A 93 14.64 -1.90 2.35
CA ARG A 93 15.68 -2.92 2.63
C ARG A 93 15.16 -4.33 2.38
N HIS A 94 13.99 -4.67 2.93
CA HIS A 94 13.40 -6.00 2.76
C HIS A 94 12.86 -6.20 1.34
N ALA A 95 12.15 -5.23 0.77
CA ALA A 95 11.58 -5.33 -0.58
C ALA A 95 12.68 -5.51 -1.64
N LEU A 96 13.80 -4.77 -1.57
CA LEU A 96 14.93 -4.96 -2.50
C LEU A 96 15.52 -6.37 -2.42
N GLY A 97 15.62 -6.94 -1.21
CA GLY A 97 16.02 -8.33 -1.00
C GLY A 97 15.06 -9.33 -1.66
N THR A 98 13.76 -9.21 -1.39
CA THR A 98 12.73 -10.07 -1.98
C THR A 98 12.66 -9.94 -3.51
N LEU A 99 12.74 -8.72 -4.05
CA LEU A 99 12.80 -8.45 -5.49
C LEU A 99 13.99 -9.15 -6.16
N ALA A 100 15.16 -9.12 -5.51
CA ALA A 100 16.36 -9.78 -6.01
C ALA A 100 16.23 -11.32 -5.96
N LEU A 101 15.59 -11.88 -4.93
CA LEU A 101 15.36 -13.32 -4.78
C LEU A 101 14.31 -13.84 -5.78
N ALA A 102 13.12 -13.22 -5.84
CA ALA A 102 12.07 -13.61 -6.79
C ALA A 102 12.58 -13.62 -8.24
N ALA A 103 13.29 -12.56 -8.64
CA ALA A 103 13.88 -12.47 -9.97
C ALA A 103 14.99 -13.51 -10.23
N ARG A 104 15.72 -13.97 -9.21
CA ARG A 104 16.69 -15.09 -9.33
C ARG A 104 16.00 -16.44 -9.47
N ASN A 105 14.82 -16.60 -8.86
CA ASN A 105 14.00 -17.80 -8.96
C ASN A 105 13.17 -17.87 -10.26
N GLY A 106 13.21 -16.83 -11.10
CA GLY A 106 12.40 -16.72 -12.31
C GLY A 106 10.96 -16.24 -12.07
N ASN A 107 10.61 -15.87 -10.84
CA ASN A 107 9.29 -15.39 -10.47
C ASN A 107 9.14 -13.88 -10.72
N LEU A 108 7.94 -13.46 -11.11
CA LEU A 108 7.52 -12.06 -11.15
C LEU A 108 7.20 -11.57 -9.72
N PRO A 109 7.96 -10.62 -9.17
CA PRO A 109 7.54 -9.96 -7.93
C PRO A 109 6.34 -9.02 -8.21
N ILE A 110 5.29 -9.16 -7.40
CA ILE A 110 4.10 -8.31 -7.41
C ILE A 110 4.04 -7.53 -6.09
N ILE A 111 4.30 -6.23 -6.12
CA ILE A 111 4.16 -5.35 -4.94
C ILE A 111 2.71 -4.89 -4.83
N VAL A 112 2.07 -5.10 -3.67
CA VAL A 112 0.62 -4.88 -3.48
C VAL A 112 0.37 -4.16 -2.17
N GLY A 113 -0.33 -3.03 -2.16
CA GLY A 113 -0.62 -2.34 -0.90
C GLY A 113 -1.18 -0.93 -1.04
N GLY A 114 -1.55 -0.33 0.10
CA GLY A 114 -2.12 1.02 0.18
C GLY A 114 -1.13 2.11 0.63
N SER A 115 0.09 1.77 1.04
CA SER A 115 1.04 2.76 1.57
C SER A 115 1.93 3.33 0.47
N ASN A 116 1.36 4.19 -0.38
CA ASN A 116 2.04 4.84 -1.51
C ASN A 116 3.40 5.51 -1.19
N ASN A 117 3.64 5.91 0.07
CA ASN A 117 4.93 6.45 0.51
C ASN A 117 6.06 5.38 0.45
N TYR A 118 5.77 4.12 0.75
CA TYR A 118 6.73 3.01 0.62
C TYR A 118 7.16 2.82 -0.83
N LEU A 119 6.19 2.80 -1.76
CA LEU A 119 6.45 2.75 -3.21
C LEU A 119 7.26 3.96 -3.66
N LYS A 120 6.90 5.17 -3.19
CA LYS A 120 7.62 6.41 -3.52
C LYS A 120 9.09 6.34 -3.10
N THR A 121 9.38 5.99 -1.84
CA THR A 121 10.74 5.86 -1.34
C THR A 121 11.52 4.76 -2.08
N LEU A 122 10.92 3.59 -2.32
CA LEU A 122 11.56 2.50 -3.04
C LEU A 122 11.97 2.89 -4.47
N ILE A 123 11.13 3.64 -5.18
CA ILE A 123 11.28 3.91 -6.62
C ILE A 123 12.02 5.23 -6.93
N GLN A 124 12.01 6.20 -6.01
CA GLN A 124 12.59 7.54 -6.24
C GLN A 124 13.90 7.81 -5.51
N ASP A 125 14.23 7.05 -4.47
CA ASP A 125 15.49 7.23 -3.76
C ASP A 125 16.67 6.77 -4.67
N PRO A 126 17.66 7.65 -4.95
CA PRO A 126 18.78 7.30 -5.81
C PRO A 126 19.65 6.18 -5.23
N ASP A 127 19.74 6.07 -3.91
CA ASP A 127 20.63 5.11 -3.23
C ASP A 127 20.14 3.65 -3.38
N HIS A 128 18.88 3.45 -3.78
CA HIS A 128 18.31 2.14 -4.10
C HIS A 128 18.61 1.66 -5.52
N GLU A 129 19.13 2.52 -6.40
CA GLU A 129 19.33 2.28 -7.85
C GLU A 129 18.11 1.62 -8.55
N PHE A 130 16.90 1.79 -8.01
CA PHE A 130 15.75 0.96 -8.36
C PHE A 130 15.42 1.05 -9.86
N ARG A 131 15.36 2.28 -10.38
CA ARG A 131 15.07 2.55 -11.81
C ARG A 131 16.18 2.11 -12.76
N ALA A 132 17.40 1.84 -12.28
CA ALA A 132 18.47 1.27 -13.09
C ALA A 132 18.29 -0.25 -13.24
N ASN A 133 17.87 -0.92 -12.17
CA ASN A 133 17.79 -2.38 -12.07
C ASN A 133 16.44 -2.97 -12.49
N TYR A 134 15.34 -2.22 -12.33
CA TYR A 134 13.97 -2.70 -12.50
C TYR A 134 13.17 -1.87 -13.53
N ASP A 135 12.35 -2.57 -14.30
CA ASP A 135 11.21 -2.02 -15.05
C ASP A 135 9.94 -2.29 -14.23
N CYS A 136 9.07 -1.28 -14.06
CA CYS A 136 7.77 -1.45 -13.40
C CYS A 136 6.61 -1.43 -14.40
N CYS A 137 5.60 -2.27 -14.14
CA CYS A 137 4.23 -2.07 -14.58
C CYS A 137 3.39 -1.64 -13.39
N PHE A 138 2.65 -0.54 -13.51
CA PHE A 138 1.74 -0.07 -12.48
C PHE A 138 0.29 -0.31 -12.90
N ILE A 139 -0.48 -1.00 -12.07
CA ILE A 139 -1.93 -1.14 -12.18
C ILE A 139 -2.56 -0.43 -10.99
N TRP A 140 -3.48 0.49 -11.25
CA TRP A 140 -4.26 1.18 -10.24
C TRP A 140 -5.72 0.72 -10.32
N LEU A 141 -6.19 0.04 -9.27
CA LEU A 141 -7.60 -0.22 -9.04
C LEU A 141 -8.25 1.00 -8.39
N ASP A 142 -9.06 1.73 -9.17
CA ASP A 142 -9.91 2.83 -8.69
C ASP A 142 -11.36 2.35 -8.59
N VAL A 143 -12.09 2.95 -7.66
CA VAL A 143 -13.54 2.82 -7.49
C VAL A 143 -14.04 4.23 -7.18
N SER A 144 -15.21 4.61 -7.68
CA SER A 144 -15.81 5.91 -7.34
C SER A 144 -15.96 6.03 -5.81
N LEU A 145 -15.62 7.20 -5.25
CA LEU A 145 -15.60 7.37 -3.79
C LEU A 145 -16.96 7.07 -3.12
N PRO A 146 -18.13 7.49 -3.66
CA PRO A 146 -19.42 7.15 -3.04
C PRO A 146 -19.67 5.65 -2.94
N VAL A 147 -19.44 4.90 -4.03
CA VAL A 147 -19.60 3.43 -4.05
C VAL A 147 -18.59 2.76 -3.13
N LEU A 148 -17.33 3.23 -3.14
CA LEU A 148 -16.29 2.70 -2.27
C LEU A 148 -16.59 2.95 -0.79
N PHE A 149 -17.18 4.10 -0.43
CA PHE A 149 -17.57 4.43 0.93
C PHE A 149 -18.69 3.51 1.45
N ASN A 150 -19.68 3.19 0.62
CA ASN A 150 -20.72 2.23 0.98
C ASN A 150 -20.11 0.83 1.21
N TYR A 151 -19.27 0.38 0.27
CA TYR A 151 -18.57 -0.90 0.39
C TYR A 151 -17.68 -1.00 1.64
N ILE A 152 -16.79 -0.03 1.89
CA ILE A 152 -15.88 -0.09 3.05
C ILE A 152 -16.61 0.17 4.38
N SER A 153 -17.78 0.82 4.38
CA SER A 153 -18.64 0.91 5.55
C SER A 153 -19.23 -0.44 5.91
N LYS A 154 -19.83 -1.13 4.94
CA LYS A 154 -20.37 -2.49 5.10
C LYS A 154 -19.28 -3.47 5.53
N ARG A 155 -18.09 -3.36 4.94
CA ARG A 155 -16.93 -4.18 5.32
C ARG A 155 -16.51 -3.98 6.79
N VAL A 156 -16.66 -2.79 7.36
CA VAL A 156 -16.42 -2.58 8.82
C VAL A 156 -17.47 -3.32 9.66
N ASP A 157 -18.72 -3.42 9.19
CA ASP A 157 -19.74 -4.24 9.84
C ASP A 157 -19.41 -5.75 9.74
N GLU A 158 -19.04 -6.22 8.55
CA GLU A 158 -18.58 -7.60 8.31
C GLU A 158 -17.34 -7.94 9.17
N MET A 159 -16.43 -6.98 9.39
CA MET A 159 -15.28 -7.15 10.30
C MET A 159 -15.71 -7.30 11.76
N LEU A 160 -16.74 -6.58 12.21
CA LEU A 160 -17.30 -6.73 13.56
C LEU A 160 -17.96 -8.09 13.75
N GLU A 161 -18.75 -8.55 12.76
CA GLU A 161 -19.32 -9.89 12.73
C GLU A 161 -18.24 -11.00 12.74
N ALA A 162 -17.09 -10.74 12.11
CA ALA A 162 -15.94 -11.64 12.09
C ALA A 162 -15.10 -11.63 13.39
N GLY A 163 -15.44 -10.82 14.40
CA GLY A 163 -14.75 -10.77 15.70
C GLY A 163 -13.73 -9.64 15.86
N LEU A 164 -13.79 -8.57 15.06
CA LEU A 164 -12.92 -7.39 15.21
C LEU A 164 -12.88 -6.86 16.65
N LEU A 165 -14.04 -6.78 17.31
CA LEU A 165 -14.11 -6.23 18.66
C LEU A 165 -13.35 -7.12 19.68
N ASP A 166 -13.39 -8.44 19.50
CA ASP A 166 -12.68 -9.38 20.36
C ASP A 166 -11.17 -9.34 20.10
N GLU A 167 -10.75 -9.20 18.83
CA GLU A 167 -9.34 -8.94 18.48
C GLU A 167 -8.80 -7.67 19.16
N ILE A 168 -9.59 -6.59 19.25
CA ILE A 168 -9.19 -5.38 19.99
C ILE A 168 -9.23 -5.59 21.51
N ARG A 169 -10.20 -6.34 22.06
CA ARG A 169 -10.25 -6.66 23.50
C ARG A 169 -9.04 -7.48 23.96
N GLU A 170 -8.60 -8.43 23.15
CA GLU A 170 -7.40 -9.24 23.40
C GLU A 170 -6.11 -8.42 23.27
N ALA A 171 -6.04 -7.53 22.29
CA ALA A 171 -4.89 -6.65 22.07
C ALA A 171 -4.82 -5.41 22.98
N PHE A 172 -5.83 -5.19 23.83
CA PHE A 172 -5.93 -4.02 24.70
C PHE A 172 -4.78 -3.96 25.71
N VAL A 173 -4.09 -2.82 25.71
CA VAL A 173 -3.02 -2.52 26.67
C VAL A 173 -3.32 -1.16 27.30
N PRO A 174 -3.48 -1.07 28.64
CA PRO A 174 -3.66 0.21 29.33
C PRO A 174 -2.58 1.21 28.94
N ASP A 175 -3.02 2.44 28.66
CA ASP A 175 -2.16 3.61 28.39
C ASP A 175 -1.09 3.41 27.30
N ALA A 176 -1.43 2.60 26.28
CA ALA A 176 -0.57 2.36 25.13
C ALA A 176 -0.40 3.60 24.23
N ASP A 177 0.70 3.62 23.47
CA ASP A 177 0.98 4.65 22.48
C ASP A 177 0.36 4.29 21.11
N TYR A 178 -0.77 4.93 20.79
CA TYR A 178 -1.48 4.75 19.51
C TYR A 178 -0.83 5.51 18.33
N THR A 179 0.25 6.26 18.56
CA THR A 179 1.02 6.92 17.50
C THR A 179 2.05 5.98 16.85
N ARG A 180 2.25 4.79 17.39
CA ARG A 180 3.33 3.85 17.02
C ARG A 180 2.84 2.46 16.59
N GLY A 181 3.74 1.75 15.92
CA GLY A 181 3.54 0.38 15.42
C GLY A 181 2.21 0.11 14.73
N VAL A 182 1.56 -0.98 15.15
CA VAL A 182 0.24 -1.44 14.65
C VAL A 182 -0.92 -0.64 15.22
N ARG A 183 -0.74 0.03 16.37
CA ARG A 183 -1.83 0.74 17.09
C ARG A 183 -2.37 1.96 16.36
N ARG A 184 -1.69 2.40 15.30
CA ARG A 184 -2.18 3.35 14.28
C ARG A 184 -3.20 2.76 13.30
N ALA A 185 -3.53 1.46 13.38
CA ALA A 185 -4.53 0.85 12.53
C ALA A 185 -5.92 1.43 12.85
N ILE A 186 -6.65 1.81 11.81
CA ILE A 186 -8.01 2.31 11.93
C ILE A 186 -8.90 1.19 12.47
N GLY A 187 -9.61 1.47 13.55
CA GLY A 187 -10.36 0.50 14.34
C GLY A 187 -9.69 0.21 15.68
N VAL A 188 -8.36 0.30 15.82
CA VAL A 188 -7.69 0.04 17.11
C VAL A 188 -7.96 1.19 18.08
N LEU A 189 -7.61 2.43 17.71
CA LEU A 189 -7.81 3.61 18.56
C LEU A 189 -9.31 3.89 18.79
N GLU A 190 -10.12 3.72 17.74
CA GLU A 190 -11.55 4.02 17.80
C GLU A 190 -12.32 3.06 18.70
N LEU A 191 -11.96 1.76 18.72
CA LEU A 191 -12.59 0.77 19.60
C LEU A 191 -11.94 0.71 20.99
N ASP A 192 -10.69 1.18 21.17
CA ASP A 192 -10.04 1.26 22.50
C ASP A 192 -10.87 2.06 23.51
N GLU A 193 -11.42 3.20 23.09
CA GLU A 193 -12.27 4.06 23.92
C GLU A 193 -13.48 3.30 24.48
N TYR A 194 -14.08 2.43 23.66
CA TYR A 194 -15.16 1.54 24.09
C TYR A 194 -14.66 0.43 25.01
N VAL A 195 -13.55 -0.25 24.68
CA VAL A 195 -13.00 -1.36 25.51
C VAL A 195 -12.55 -0.87 26.89
N ARG A 196 -12.00 0.34 26.97
CA ARG A 196 -11.65 1.00 28.25
C ARG A 196 -12.91 1.26 29.08
N PHE A 197 -13.91 1.91 28.49
CA PHE A 197 -15.19 2.17 29.17
C PHE A 197 -15.92 0.89 29.59
N GLU A 198 -15.88 -0.15 28.76
CA GLU A 198 -16.49 -1.46 29.01
C GLU A 198 -15.96 -2.11 30.29
N ARG A 199 -14.65 -1.98 30.55
CA ARG A 199 -13.96 -2.52 31.73
C ARG A 199 -14.20 -1.71 33.01
N GLU A 200 -14.59 -0.45 32.88
CA GLU A 200 -14.75 0.49 34.01
C GLU A 200 -16.20 0.63 34.52
N ASN A 201 -17.21 0.33 33.68
CA ASN A 201 -18.62 0.68 33.95
C ASN A 201 -19.60 -0.45 33.62
N ASN A 202 -20.85 -0.30 34.08
CA ASN A 202 -22.03 -1.05 33.65
C ASN A 202 -23.26 -0.11 33.70
N GLU A 203 -24.19 -0.07 32.74
CA GLU A 203 -24.27 -0.75 31.44
C GLU A 203 -24.78 0.16 30.31
N ALA A 204 -25.83 0.96 30.55
CA ALA A 204 -26.62 1.63 29.50
C ALA A 204 -25.82 2.51 28.52
N SER A 205 -24.72 3.14 28.94
CA SER A 205 -23.90 3.98 28.07
C SER A 205 -23.00 3.19 27.11
N LYS A 206 -22.88 1.86 27.24
CA LYS A 206 -22.00 1.03 26.42
C LYS A 206 -22.42 0.97 24.95
N GLU A 207 -23.73 0.84 24.67
CA GLU A 207 -24.23 0.63 23.31
C GLU A 207 -24.01 1.88 22.42
N GLU A 208 -24.33 3.07 22.93
CA GLU A 208 -24.14 4.33 22.20
C GLU A 208 -22.66 4.66 21.99
N LEU A 209 -21.79 4.35 22.97
CA LEU A 209 -20.35 4.48 22.80
C LEU A 209 -19.80 3.53 21.73
N LEU A 210 -20.26 2.27 21.70
CA LEU A 210 -19.89 1.32 20.66
C LEU A 210 -20.32 1.81 19.27
N LYS A 211 -21.57 2.26 19.11
CA LYS A 211 -22.07 2.86 17.85
C LYS A 211 -21.22 4.07 17.42
N ALA A 212 -20.87 4.95 18.36
CA ALA A 212 -20.02 6.10 18.08
C ALA A 212 -18.60 5.70 17.66
N SER A 213 -18.01 4.69 18.29
CA SER A 213 -16.71 4.13 17.91
C SER A 213 -16.74 3.48 16.53
N ILE A 214 -17.74 2.64 16.22
CA ILE A 214 -17.92 2.04 14.89
C ILE A 214 -18.08 3.12 13.81
N ARG A 215 -18.86 4.18 14.08
CA ARG A 215 -19.00 5.33 13.17
C ARG A 215 -17.66 6.01 12.90
N ARG A 216 -16.86 6.28 13.93
CA ARG A 216 -15.50 6.86 13.79
C ARG A 216 -14.59 5.96 12.94
N THR A 217 -14.61 4.65 13.15
CA THR A 217 -13.86 3.68 12.33
C THR A 217 -14.24 3.77 10.85
N LYS A 218 -15.54 3.84 10.52
CA LYS A 218 -16.02 4.01 9.14
C LYS A 218 -15.57 5.34 8.53
N GLU A 219 -15.80 6.46 9.22
CA GLU A 219 -15.38 7.79 8.76
C GLU A 219 -13.86 7.91 8.53
N ASN A 220 -13.04 7.36 9.44
CA ASN A 220 -11.59 7.35 9.26
C ASN A 220 -11.16 6.44 8.10
N THR A 221 -11.84 5.32 7.89
CA THR A 221 -11.62 4.45 6.72
C THR A 221 -11.93 5.18 5.40
N HIS A 222 -12.97 6.02 5.37
CA HIS A 222 -13.28 6.88 4.20
C HIS A 222 -12.17 7.89 3.94
N ARG A 223 -11.76 8.66 4.97
CA ARG A 223 -10.65 9.64 4.89
C ARG A 223 -9.34 8.99 4.43
N LEU A 224 -9.07 7.74 4.86
CA LEU A 224 -7.91 6.97 4.36
C LEU A 224 -8.05 6.64 2.87
N ALA A 225 -9.21 6.19 2.42
CA ALA A 225 -9.46 5.85 1.02
C ALA A 225 -9.31 7.08 0.10
N GLU A 226 -9.79 8.25 0.52
CA GLU A 226 -9.58 9.53 -0.17
C GLU A 226 -8.10 9.89 -0.25
N ALA A 227 -7.42 9.95 0.91
CA ALA A 227 -6.01 10.33 0.98
C ALA A 227 -5.09 9.35 0.22
N GLN A 228 -5.46 8.08 0.09
CA GLN A 228 -4.77 7.11 -0.77
C GLN A 228 -4.98 7.43 -2.25
N ARG A 229 -6.21 7.72 -2.66
CA ARG A 229 -6.56 8.06 -4.05
C ARG A 229 -5.89 9.35 -4.50
N GLU A 230 -5.91 10.39 -3.68
CA GLU A 230 -5.17 11.64 -3.92
C GLU A 230 -3.67 11.40 -4.12
N LYS A 231 -3.05 10.57 -3.27
CA LYS A 231 -1.62 10.25 -3.40
C LYS A 231 -1.31 9.56 -4.72
N ILE A 232 -2.17 8.66 -5.20
CA ILE A 232 -2.00 8.00 -6.51
C ILE A 232 -2.13 9.02 -7.65
N LEU A 233 -3.09 9.94 -7.57
CA LEU A 233 -3.23 11.04 -8.53
C LEU A 233 -1.98 11.93 -8.56
N LYS A 234 -1.35 12.22 -7.42
CA LYS A 234 -0.07 12.94 -7.36
C LYS A 234 1.09 12.16 -7.97
N LEU A 235 1.21 10.85 -7.67
CA LEU A 235 2.21 9.98 -8.31
C LEU A 235 2.07 9.97 -9.85
N ARG A 236 0.84 9.93 -10.36
CA ARG A 236 0.54 9.97 -11.80
C ARG A 236 0.86 11.35 -12.41
N ASN A 237 0.27 12.40 -11.86
CA ASN A 237 0.18 13.71 -12.51
C ASN A 237 1.39 14.62 -12.24
N GLU A 238 1.95 14.57 -11.03
CA GLU A 238 3.09 15.41 -10.62
C GLU A 238 4.43 14.73 -10.85
N LEU A 239 4.48 13.39 -10.68
CA LEU A 239 5.72 12.61 -10.78
C LEU A 239 5.83 11.78 -12.07
N GLY A 240 4.84 11.88 -12.96
CA GLY A 240 4.85 11.30 -14.29
C GLY A 240 4.90 9.77 -14.32
N TRP A 241 4.32 9.08 -13.33
CA TRP A 241 4.29 7.62 -13.33
C TRP A 241 3.26 7.12 -14.36
N GLU A 242 3.71 6.26 -15.29
CA GLU A 242 2.84 5.55 -16.24
C GLU A 242 1.99 4.50 -15.50
N ILE A 243 0.81 4.92 -15.05
CA ILE A 243 -0.12 4.10 -14.26
C ILE A 243 -1.33 3.71 -15.11
N ASN A 244 -1.51 2.39 -15.29
CA ASN A 244 -2.68 1.84 -15.96
C ASN A 244 -3.86 1.84 -14.98
N LYS A 245 -4.81 2.76 -15.17
CA LYS A 245 -6.04 2.81 -14.37
C LYS A 245 -7.01 1.72 -14.84
N ILE A 246 -7.48 0.91 -13.91
CA ILE A 246 -8.62 -0.01 -14.05
C ILE A 246 -9.73 0.54 -13.15
N ASP A 247 -10.89 0.80 -13.73
CA ASP A 247 -12.04 1.35 -13.01
C ASP A 247 -13.01 0.22 -12.65
N ALA A 248 -13.01 -0.17 -11.39
CA ALA A 248 -13.83 -1.28 -10.91
C ALA A 248 -15.23 -0.85 -10.45
N THR A 249 -15.62 0.43 -10.63
CA THR A 249 -16.85 1.00 -10.03
C THR A 249 -18.09 0.15 -10.28
N GLN A 250 -18.35 -0.26 -11.53
CA GLN A 250 -19.52 -1.08 -11.88
C GLN A 250 -19.56 -2.44 -11.15
N VAL A 251 -18.39 -3.02 -10.84
CA VAL A 251 -18.29 -4.29 -10.10
C VAL A 251 -18.73 -4.07 -8.64
N PHE A 252 -18.32 -2.95 -8.04
CA PHE A 252 -18.70 -2.62 -6.67
C PHE A 252 -20.17 -2.16 -6.57
N GLU A 253 -20.72 -1.49 -7.59
CA GLU A 253 -22.15 -1.19 -7.70
C GLU A 253 -23.00 -2.47 -7.78
N ALA A 254 -22.53 -3.49 -8.50
CA ALA A 254 -23.19 -4.80 -8.55
C ALA A 254 -23.09 -5.54 -7.20
N MET A 255 -21.92 -5.50 -6.54
CA MET A 255 -21.75 -6.03 -5.17
C MET A 255 -22.69 -5.37 -4.15
N GLU A 256 -22.86 -4.05 -4.23
CA GLU A 256 -23.75 -3.28 -3.35
C GLU A 256 -25.23 -3.69 -3.50
N LYS A 257 -25.67 -3.96 -4.73
CA LYS A 257 -27.03 -4.44 -5.04
C LYS A 257 -27.25 -5.94 -4.77
N GLY A 258 -26.19 -6.69 -4.42
CA GLY A 258 -26.26 -8.15 -4.28
C GLY A 258 -26.36 -8.91 -5.62
N GLU A 259 -25.95 -8.29 -6.72
CA GLU A 259 -25.97 -8.87 -8.07
C GLU A 259 -24.79 -9.82 -8.31
N GLU A 260 -24.91 -10.70 -9.33
CA GLU A 260 -23.83 -11.60 -9.73
C GLU A 260 -22.66 -10.81 -10.35
N HIS A 261 -21.59 -10.62 -9.57
CA HIS A 261 -20.51 -9.70 -9.91
C HIS A 261 -19.18 -10.38 -10.27
N GLU A 262 -19.05 -11.71 -10.16
CA GLU A 262 -17.79 -12.41 -10.51
C GLU A 262 -17.49 -12.34 -12.01
N LYS A 263 -18.49 -12.46 -12.88
CA LYS A 263 -18.33 -12.21 -14.33
C LYS A 263 -17.94 -10.75 -14.62
N LEU A 264 -18.52 -9.78 -13.90
CA LEU A 264 -18.16 -8.37 -14.03
C LEU A 264 -16.71 -8.10 -13.58
N TRP A 265 -16.28 -8.71 -12.47
CA TRP A 265 -14.89 -8.66 -12.01
C TRP A 265 -13.93 -9.24 -13.07
N GLU A 266 -14.29 -10.38 -13.67
CA GLU A 266 -13.49 -11.03 -14.70
C GLU A 266 -13.29 -10.14 -15.94
N GLU A 267 -14.38 -9.59 -16.51
CA GLU A 267 -14.32 -8.75 -17.71
C GLU A 267 -13.73 -7.34 -17.46
N ILE A 268 -14.08 -6.69 -16.35
CA ILE A 268 -13.73 -5.28 -16.09
C ILE A 268 -12.36 -5.16 -15.41
N VAL A 269 -12.01 -6.10 -14.52
CA VAL A 269 -10.83 -5.99 -13.65
C VAL A 269 -9.74 -6.98 -14.03
N PHE A 270 -10.06 -8.28 -14.10
CA PHE A 270 -9.02 -9.30 -14.30
C PHE A 270 -8.47 -9.30 -15.73
N LYS A 271 -9.30 -9.49 -16.77
CA LYS A 271 -8.81 -9.59 -18.16
C LYS A 271 -7.97 -8.38 -18.60
N PRO A 272 -8.41 -7.11 -18.40
CA PRO A 272 -7.59 -5.97 -18.80
C PRO A 272 -6.26 -5.92 -18.03
N SER A 273 -6.27 -6.25 -16.74
CA SER A 273 -5.05 -6.35 -15.93
C SER A 273 -4.11 -7.45 -16.43
N PHE A 274 -4.65 -8.62 -16.79
CA PHE A 274 -3.90 -9.75 -17.33
C PHE A 274 -3.23 -9.38 -18.66
N ASP A 275 -3.97 -8.76 -19.58
CA ASP A 275 -3.43 -8.34 -20.88
C ASP A 275 -2.33 -7.27 -20.73
N ILE A 276 -2.50 -6.30 -19.82
CA ILE A 276 -1.47 -5.31 -19.47
C ILE A 276 -0.19 -6.00 -18.96
N VAL A 277 -0.32 -6.97 -18.05
CA VAL A 277 0.84 -7.70 -17.49
C VAL A 277 1.50 -8.56 -18.55
N LYS A 278 0.72 -9.30 -19.34
CA LYS A 278 1.21 -10.13 -20.45
C LYS A 278 2.03 -9.31 -21.44
N LEU A 279 1.47 -8.21 -21.94
CA LEU A 279 2.17 -7.27 -22.83
C LEU A 279 3.43 -6.67 -22.21
N PHE A 280 3.42 -6.40 -20.90
CA PHE A 280 4.59 -5.90 -20.17
C PHE A 280 5.73 -6.94 -20.05
N LEU A 281 5.40 -8.21 -19.86
CA LEU A 281 6.36 -9.32 -19.80
C LEU A 281 6.92 -9.66 -21.19
N GLU A 282 6.08 -9.62 -22.23
CA GLU A 282 6.45 -9.88 -23.63
C GLU A 282 7.31 -8.77 -24.25
N LYS A 283 7.17 -7.50 -23.80
CA LYS A 283 7.91 -6.35 -24.32
C LYS A 283 9.45 -6.58 -24.30
N PRO A 284 10.12 -6.63 -25.47
CA PRO A 284 11.57 -6.76 -25.53
C PRO A 284 12.26 -5.50 -24.98
N TYR A 285 13.45 -5.68 -24.40
CA TYR A 285 14.24 -4.60 -23.82
C TYR A 285 14.75 -3.66 -24.94
N LYS A 286 14.27 -2.42 -24.95
CA LYS A 286 14.84 -1.38 -25.82
C LYS A 286 16.21 -0.98 -25.27
N LYS A 287 17.28 -1.44 -25.94
CA LYS A 287 18.60 -0.82 -25.80
C LYS A 287 18.54 0.61 -26.32
N ASN A 288 18.68 1.59 -25.44
CA ASN A 288 19.04 2.95 -25.86
C ASN A 288 20.50 2.93 -26.32
N TYR A 289 20.72 2.80 -27.63
CA TYR A 289 21.97 3.23 -28.23
C TYR A 289 21.99 4.75 -28.16
N GLY A 290 22.96 5.31 -27.43
CA GLY A 290 23.13 6.76 -27.33
C GLY A 290 23.51 7.34 -28.68
N GLY A 291 22.56 8.01 -29.34
CA GLY A 291 22.84 8.85 -30.50
C GLY A 291 23.67 10.05 -30.06
N HIS A 292 24.94 10.08 -30.46
CA HIS A 292 25.74 11.30 -30.43
C HIS A 292 25.25 12.25 -31.52
N GLU A 293 24.23 13.06 -31.22
CA GLU A 293 23.93 14.25 -32.03
C GLU A 293 24.66 15.46 -31.44
N ASN A 294 25.66 15.93 -32.18
CA ASN A 294 26.45 17.11 -31.83
C ASN A 294 25.65 18.38 -32.15
N GLU A 295 24.88 18.90 -31.19
CA GLU A 295 24.31 20.25 -31.31
C GLU A 295 25.01 21.30 -30.42
N GLY A 296 25.63 22.27 -31.10
CA GLY A 296 25.30 23.67 -30.85
C GLY A 296 25.63 24.25 -29.48
N ARG A 297 26.92 24.29 -29.12
CA ARG A 297 27.44 25.08 -27.98
C ARG A 297 26.95 26.55 -28.03
N ARG A 298 25.98 26.93 -27.19
CA ARG A 298 25.64 28.34 -26.90
C ARG A 298 25.57 28.60 -25.38
N ARG A 299 26.39 29.54 -24.90
CA ARG A 299 26.49 29.94 -23.49
C ARG A 299 25.47 31.02 -23.13
N ILE A 300 24.56 30.73 -22.20
CA ILE A 300 23.90 31.63 -21.23
C ILE A 300 23.54 30.70 -20.05
N GLY A 301 23.62 31.00 -18.77
CA GLY A 301 24.01 32.19 -17.99
C GLY A 301 23.64 31.88 -16.53
N SER A 302 24.40 32.41 -15.56
CA SER A 302 24.31 32.14 -14.11
C SER A 302 22.90 32.08 -13.48
N GLY A 303 22.67 31.15 -12.53
CA GLY A 303 21.60 31.32 -11.53
C GLY A 303 21.24 30.10 -10.66
N GLY A 304 21.48 30.20 -9.34
CA GLY A 304 20.61 29.60 -8.32
C GLY A 304 20.91 28.16 -7.85
N GLU A 305 21.93 28.00 -7.01
CA GLU A 305 22.09 26.81 -6.17
C GLU A 305 20.95 26.73 -5.13
N LYS A 306 20.12 25.67 -5.19
CA LYS A 306 19.04 25.43 -4.20
C LYS A 306 19.17 24.08 -3.51
N ARG A 307 19.83 24.15 -2.35
CA ARG A 307 19.96 23.10 -1.33
C ARG A 307 18.59 22.73 -0.75
N TRP A 308 18.09 21.53 -1.01
CA TRP A 308 16.86 21.03 -0.41
C TRP A 308 17.08 20.70 1.07
N LYS A 309 16.26 21.31 1.95
CA LYS A 309 16.20 20.93 3.37
C LYS A 309 15.42 19.62 3.52
N ARG A 310 15.83 18.82 4.50
CA ARG A 310 15.02 17.71 5.02
C ARG A 310 13.92 18.30 5.89
N ASP A 311 12.68 18.28 5.40
CA ASP A 311 11.51 18.59 6.24
C ASP A 311 10.80 17.31 6.68
N SER A 312 10.28 17.38 7.90
CA SER A 312 9.92 16.27 8.76
C SER A 312 8.59 15.58 8.41
N CYS A 313 8.43 14.37 8.97
CA CYS A 313 7.17 13.65 8.97
C CYS A 313 6.05 14.50 9.61
N TYR A 314 5.03 14.86 8.82
CA TYR A 314 3.77 15.31 9.39
C TYR A 314 2.88 14.11 9.71
N GLY A 315 2.68 13.89 11.01
CA GLY A 315 1.58 13.06 11.51
C GLY A 315 0.25 13.73 11.21
N ILE A 316 -0.82 12.93 11.16
CA ILE A 316 -2.18 13.44 11.08
C ILE A 316 -2.56 13.85 12.51
N GLU A 317 -2.56 15.15 12.81
CA GLU A 317 -3.10 15.67 14.07
C GLU A 317 -4.61 15.45 14.12
N ILE A 318 -5.05 14.45 14.88
CA ILE A 318 -6.44 14.34 15.31
C ILE A 318 -6.61 15.34 16.46
N LYS A 319 -7.21 16.50 16.19
CA LYS A 319 -7.52 17.50 17.23
C LYS A 319 -8.66 17.04 18.12
N GLY A 320 -8.33 16.34 19.21
CA GLY A 320 -9.19 16.21 20.39
C GLY A 320 -9.18 17.50 21.21
N GLN A 321 -10.35 17.95 21.67
CA GLN A 321 -10.53 19.25 22.32
C GLN A 321 -11.22 19.11 23.69
N PHE A 322 -10.44 18.90 24.75
CA PHE A 322 -10.73 19.05 26.20
C PHE A 322 -9.37 18.88 26.90
N CYS A 323 -8.98 19.54 28.00
CA CYS A 323 -9.54 20.63 28.84
C CYS A 323 -8.31 21.41 29.40
N PRO A 324 -8.47 22.47 30.22
CA PRO A 324 -7.83 22.33 31.53
C PRO A 324 -8.65 22.89 32.70
N CYS A 325 -8.83 22.06 33.73
CA CYS A 325 -9.13 22.52 35.08
C CYS A 325 -7.82 22.97 35.74
N HIS A 326 -7.76 24.17 36.32
CA HIS A 326 -6.77 24.50 37.36
C HIS A 326 -7.32 25.50 38.38
N HIS A 327 -7.47 25.01 39.61
CA HIS A 327 -7.20 25.71 40.88
C HIS A 327 -7.55 27.21 41.01
N SER A 328 -8.68 27.49 41.66
CA SER A 328 -8.74 28.17 42.97
C SER A 328 -10.09 27.91 43.63
#